data_AF-A0A3D9FJG2-F1
#
_entry.id   AF-A0A3D9FJG2-F1
#
_cell.length_a   1.000
_cell.length_b   1.000
_cell.length_c   1.000
_cell.angle_alpha   90.00
_cell.angle_beta   90.00
_cell.angle_gamma   90.00
#
_symmetry.space_group_name_H-M   'P 1'
#
loop_
_entity.id
_entity.type
_entity.pdbx_description
1 polymer ?
#
loop_
_entity_poly.entity_id
_entity_poly.type
_entity_poly.pdbx_seq_one_letter_code
_entity_poly.pdbx_strand_id
1 'polypeptide(L)'
;MYLDSINPKFTSDSGHNTKCIYCKTELSIQKIDQILDVSLNDINRRFNGHRIMMENINGSFEKNYFRIISDLNYEGTILGSCSVCGWWKILERYWMGAQWQMWDVFFGLNGSLKNLDYNKSDLPLSEVRNYLVRNYENRFNVNPRLFEELVADVYRDFGYQAICTGYSNDGGIDVILVKDDLTVGVQVKRSKNKIKLEQLRSLLGSLMINGYKAGMFVCASDFQRGVYTTAERFSIELINGNRFYDQLKEAQIIKNQLSNINMSNIKKLYYDDCYPMNSL
;
A
#
# COMPACT_ATOMS: atom_id res chain seq x y z
N MET A 1 -13.21 -14.02 13.13
CA MET A 1 -11.94 -13.78 13.85
C MET A 1 -11.08 -12.68 13.22
N TYR A 2 -11.60 -11.82 12.31
CA TYR A 2 -10.84 -10.72 11.69
C TYR A 2 -11.75 -9.50 11.47
N LEU A 3 -12.33 -8.93 12.54
CA LEU A 3 -13.23 -7.77 12.41
C LEU A 3 -12.45 -6.51 11.95
N ASP A 4 -11.24 -6.35 12.48
CA ASP A 4 -10.44 -5.13 12.30
C ASP A 4 -9.27 -5.31 11.32
N SER A 5 -9.19 -6.43 10.60
CA SER A 5 -8.08 -6.71 9.68
C SER A 5 -8.54 -7.51 8.46
N ILE A 6 -7.84 -7.34 7.34
CA ILE A 6 -8.07 -8.14 6.14
C ILE A 6 -7.70 -9.59 6.45
N ASN A 7 -8.61 -10.53 6.21
CA ASN A 7 -8.36 -11.94 6.42
C ASN A 7 -7.11 -12.37 5.62
N PRO A 8 -6.07 -12.93 6.27
CA PRO A 8 -4.83 -13.33 5.62
C PRO A 8 -5.02 -14.24 4.40
N LYS A 9 -6.09 -15.04 4.36
CA LYS A 9 -6.42 -15.91 3.21
C LYS A 9 -6.68 -15.14 1.92
N PHE A 10 -7.20 -13.91 2.00
CA PHE A 10 -7.37 -13.04 0.82
C PHE A 10 -6.11 -12.24 0.47
N THR A 11 -5.07 -12.38 1.29
CA THR A 11 -3.75 -11.76 1.07
C THR A 11 -2.71 -12.80 0.63
N SER A 12 -3.12 -14.05 0.50
CA SER A 12 -2.32 -15.09 -0.12
C SER A 12 -2.27 -14.88 -1.62
N ASP A 13 -1.11 -15.16 -2.18
CA ASP A 13 -0.78 -14.93 -3.57
C ASP A 13 0.34 -15.90 -3.97
N SER A 14 0.52 -16.07 -5.28
CA SER A 14 1.54 -16.97 -5.82
C SER A 14 2.92 -16.64 -5.25
N GLY A 15 3.67 -17.68 -4.87
CA GLY A 15 5.07 -17.55 -4.47
C GLY A 15 5.92 -16.86 -5.55
N HIS A 16 5.53 -17.02 -6.82
CA HIS A 16 6.22 -16.39 -7.96
C HIS A 16 5.83 -14.94 -8.21
N ASN A 17 4.79 -14.40 -7.58
CA ASN A 17 4.42 -13.01 -7.82
C ASN A 17 5.42 -12.06 -7.14
N THR A 18 6.02 -11.17 -7.91
CA THR A 18 6.99 -10.19 -7.41
C THR A 18 6.36 -8.82 -7.13
N LYS A 19 5.05 -8.68 -7.33
CA LYS A 19 4.31 -7.43 -7.11
C LYS A 19 3.50 -7.44 -5.83
N CYS A 20 3.39 -6.27 -5.20
CA CYS A 20 2.50 -6.03 -4.08
C CYS A 20 1.05 -6.30 -4.47
N ILE A 21 0.35 -7.11 -3.69
CA ILE A 21 -1.06 -7.48 -3.97
C ILE A 21 -2.01 -6.27 -3.94
N TYR A 22 -1.65 -5.21 -3.20
CA TYR A 22 -2.47 -4.02 -3.02
C TYR A 22 -2.17 -2.94 -4.07
N CYS A 23 -1.00 -2.32 -4.02
CA CYS A 23 -0.66 -1.18 -4.87
C CYS A 23 0.06 -1.56 -6.17
N LYS A 24 0.29 -2.86 -6.41
CA LYS A 24 0.92 -3.42 -7.62
C LYS A 24 2.38 -2.99 -7.89
N THR A 25 2.99 -2.24 -6.96
CA THR A 25 4.42 -1.91 -6.98
C THR A 25 5.26 -3.18 -6.89
N GLU A 26 6.37 -3.21 -7.61
CA GLU A 26 7.40 -4.25 -7.47
C GLU A 26 7.90 -4.32 -6.02
N LEU A 27 8.05 -5.54 -5.51
CA LEU A 27 8.57 -5.77 -4.18
C LEU A 27 10.09 -5.69 -4.21
N SER A 28 10.65 -5.05 -3.18
CA SER A 28 12.07 -5.20 -2.86
C SER A 28 12.28 -6.61 -2.30
N ILE A 29 13.12 -7.40 -2.98
CA ILE A 29 13.39 -8.79 -2.59
C ILE A 29 14.74 -8.85 -1.88
N GLN A 30 14.74 -9.44 -0.68
CA GLN A 30 15.93 -9.69 0.11
C GLN A 30 16.01 -11.16 0.49
N LYS A 31 17.18 -11.79 0.32
CA LYS A 31 17.44 -13.12 0.89
C LYS A 31 17.64 -13.00 2.40
N ILE A 32 17.01 -13.88 3.15
CA ILE A 32 17.11 -13.93 4.61
C ILE A 32 17.30 -15.38 5.06
N ASP A 33 17.64 -15.56 6.33
CA ASP A 33 17.77 -16.89 6.92
C ASP A 33 16.42 -17.61 6.96
N GLN A 34 16.48 -18.94 7.05
CA GLN A 34 15.31 -19.78 7.25
C GLN A 34 14.59 -19.43 8.57
N ILE A 35 13.28 -19.31 8.51
CA ILE A 35 12.42 -18.88 9.63
C ILE A 35 11.39 -19.94 9.97
N LEU A 36 10.84 -20.61 8.95
CA LEU A 36 9.84 -21.66 9.13
C LEU A 36 10.57 -23.00 9.29
N ASP A 37 10.08 -23.81 10.21
CA ASP A 37 10.55 -25.18 10.44
C ASP A 37 9.59 -26.15 9.74
N VAL A 38 9.52 -26.05 8.41
CA VAL A 38 8.59 -26.84 7.61
C VAL A 38 9.10 -28.27 7.49
N SER A 39 8.26 -29.22 7.89
CA SER A 39 8.57 -30.64 7.78
C SER A 39 7.83 -31.32 6.62
N LEU A 40 8.33 -32.49 6.20
CA LEU A 40 7.60 -33.34 5.26
C LEU A 40 6.21 -33.76 5.80
N ASN A 41 6.04 -33.83 7.12
CA ASN A 41 4.76 -34.12 7.74
C ASN A 41 3.74 -33.00 7.52
N ASP A 42 4.18 -31.74 7.50
CA ASP A 42 3.30 -30.60 7.21
C ASP A 42 2.74 -30.67 5.79
N ILE A 43 3.60 -31.05 4.84
CA ILE A 43 3.25 -31.27 3.45
C ILE A 43 2.25 -32.43 3.32
N ASN A 44 2.60 -33.60 3.87
CA ASN A 44 1.73 -34.78 3.84
C ASN A 44 0.33 -34.49 4.42
N ARG A 45 0.25 -33.76 5.53
CA ARG A 45 -1.01 -33.38 6.16
C ARG A 45 -1.88 -32.53 5.23
N ARG A 46 -1.29 -31.54 4.55
CA ARG A 46 -2.03 -30.61 3.68
C ARG A 46 -2.45 -31.24 2.37
N PHE A 47 -1.58 -32.02 1.74
CA PHE A 47 -1.93 -32.83 0.57
C PHE A 47 -3.08 -33.79 0.85
N ASN A 48 -3.06 -34.47 1.99
CA ASN A 48 -4.16 -35.35 2.38
C ASN A 48 -5.49 -34.58 2.49
N GLY A 49 -5.48 -33.38 3.06
CA GLY A 49 -6.65 -32.51 3.09
C GLY A 49 -7.17 -32.13 1.70
N HIS A 50 -6.26 -31.76 0.78
CA HIS A 50 -6.60 -31.43 -0.60
C HIS A 50 -7.13 -32.65 -1.38
N ARG A 51 -6.52 -33.82 -1.20
CA ARG A 51 -6.98 -35.10 -1.77
C ARG A 51 -8.42 -35.40 -1.37
N ILE A 52 -8.73 -35.32 -0.07
CA ILE A 52 -10.09 -35.55 0.44
C ILE A 52 -11.09 -34.58 -0.20
N MET A 53 -10.73 -33.30 -0.32
CA MET A 53 -11.58 -32.31 -0.99
C MET A 53 -11.82 -32.67 -2.46
N MET A 54 -10.78 -33.07 -3.19
CA MET A 54 -10.90 -33.46 -4.60
C MET A 54 -11.69 -34.75 -4.80
N GLU A 55 -11.50 -35.74 -3.93
CA GLU A 55 -12.26 -37.00 -3.94
C GLU A 55 -13.75 -36.78 -3.70
N ASN A 56 -14.10 -35.86 -2.79
CA ASN A 56 -15.48 -35.49 -2.55
C ASN A 56 -16.16 -34.84 -3.76
N ILE A 57 -15.39 -34.21 -4.65
CA ILE A 57 -15.91 -33.53 -5.86
C ILE A 57 -15.93 -34.49 -7.06
N ASN A 58 -14.89 -35.30 -7.23
CA ASN A 58 -14.65 -36.05 -8.48
C ASN A 58 -14.68 -37.59 -8.32
N GLY A 59 -14.90 -38.12 -7.11
CA GLY A 59 -14.85 -39.55 -6.82
C GLY A 59 -13.44 -40.06 -6.44
N SER A 60 -13.31 -41.37 -6.21
CA SER A 60 -12.08 -41.99 -5.69
C SER A 60 -10.88 -41.85 -6.65
N PHE A 61 -9.74 -41.40 -6.13
CA PHE A 61 -8.46 -41.28 -6.83
C PHE A 61 -7.46 -42.39 -6.48
N GLU A 62 -7.95 -43.60 -6.13
CA GLU A 62 -7.16 -44.72 -5.59
C GLU A 62 -5.90 -45.14 -6.36
N LYS A 63 -5.78 -44.83 -7.66
CA LYS A 63 -4.69 -45.36 -8.51
C LYS A 63 -3.63 -44.36 -8.96
N ASN A 64 -3.83 -43.05 -8.80
CA ASN A 64 -2.97 -42.04 -9.42
C ASN A 64 -2.54 -40.89 -8.49
N TYR A 65 -2.81 -40.96 -7.19
CA TYR A 65 -2.53 -39.83 -6.31
C TYR A 65 -1.16 -39.90 -5.64
N PHE A 66 -0.26 -39.02 -6.10
CA PHE A 66 0.81 -38.36 -5.35
C PHE A 66 1.61 -39.23 -4.36
N ARG A 67 2.62 -39.96 -4.87
CA ARG A 67 3.63 -40.60 -4.04
C ARG A 67 4.88 -39.73 -3.98
N ILE A 68 5.14 -39.13 -2.82
CA ILE A 68 6.42 -38.48 -2.55
C ILE A 68 7.51 -39.55 -2.48
N ILE A 69 8.62 -39.33 -3.18
CA ILE A 69 9.73 -40.29 -3.30
C ILE A 69 11.07 -39.73 -2.78
N SER A 70 11.11 -38.48 -2.34
CA SER A 70 12.30 -37.86 -1.77
C SER A 70 12.01 -37.13 -0.46
N ASP A 71 13.08 -36.76 0.24
CA ASP A 71 13.03 -35.78 1.32
C ASP A 71 12.64 -34.39 0.79
N LEU A 72 12.24 -33.52 1.72
CA LEU A 72 12.00 -32.11 1.45
C LEU A 72 13.31 -31.35 1.43
N ASN A 73 13.64 -30.70 0.31
CA ASN A 73 14.88 -29.96 0.16
C ASN A 73 14.60 -28.46 0.23
N TYR A 74 15.26 -27.77 1.18
CA TYR A 74 15.20 -26.32 1.30
C TYR A 74 16.05 -25.64 0.23
N GLU A 75 15.49 -24.65 -0.46
CA GLU A 75 16.21 -23.86 -1.47
C GLU A 75 16.59 -22.47 -0.95
N GLY A 76 15.70 -21.81 -0.21
CA GLY A 76 15.96 -20.47 0.29
C GLY A 76 14.73 -19.75 0.83
N THR A 77 14.99 -18.68 1.58
CA THR A 77 13.96 -17.79 2.13
C THR A 77 14.14 -16.38 1.58
N ILE A 78 13.04 -15.79 1.11
CA ILE A 78 13.01 -14.41 0.63
C ILE A 78 12.02 -13.57 1.43
N LEU A 79 12.39 -12.32 1.69
CA LEU A 79 11.51 -11.26 2.15
C LEU A 79 11.22 -10.34 0.97
N GLY A 80 9.95 -10.27 0.58
CA GLY A 80 9.44 -9.26 -0.33
C GLY A 80 8.78 -8.14 0.46
N SER A 81 9.29 -6.92 0.36
CA SER A 81 8.71 -5.74 1.01
C SER A 81 8.30 -4.69 -0.02
N CYS A 82 7.11 -4.12 0.17
CA CYS A 82 6.60 -3.03 -0.66
C CYS A 82 7.05 -1.70 -0.08
N SER A 83 7.91 -0.97 -0.80
CA SER A 83 8.40 0.35 -0.41
C SER A 83 7.30 1.41 -0.34
N VAL A 84 6.13 1.18 -0.97
CA VAL A 84 5.07 2.18 -1.08
C VAL A 84 4.02 2.01 0.02
N CYS A 85 3.46 0.81 0.20
CA CYS A 85 2.37 0.60 1.17
C CYS A 85 2.80 -0.09 2.46
N GLY A 86 4.08 -0.49 2.56
CA GLY A 86 4.65 -1.21 3.70
C GLY A 86 4.21 -2.67 3.82
N TRP A 87 3.39 -3.17 2.88
CA TRP A 87 3.03 -4.59 2.87
C TRP A 87 4.26 -5.46 2.60
N TRP A 88 4.30 -6.63 3.21
CA TRP A 88 5.41 -7.56 3.08
C TRP A 88 4.92 -9.00 3.04
N LYS A 89 5.75 -9.85 2.43
CA LYS A 89 5.64 -11.30 2.49
C LYS A 89 7.00 -11.93 2.70
N ILE A 90 7.05 -13.03 3.44
CA ILE A 90 8.18 -13.93 3.55
C ILE A 90 7.80 -15.21 2.85
N LEU A 91 8.69 -15.75 2.04
CA LEU A 91 8.45 -16.95 1.26
C LEU A 91 9.64 -17.88 1.38
N GLU A 92 9.40 -19.09 1.84
CA GLU A 92 10.36 -20.18 1.82
C GLU A 92 10.06 -21.10 0.65
N ARG A 93 11.08 -21.38 -0.16
CA ARG A 93 11.01 -22.29 -1.29
C ARG A 93 11.67 -23.60 -0.92
N TYR A 94 10.96 -24.67 -1.25
CA TYR A 94 11.39 -26.04 -1.12
C TYR A 94 11.16 -26.76 -2.44
N TRP A 95 11.85 -27.87 -2.65
CA TRP A 95 11.55 -28.79 -3.73
C TRP A 95 11.57 -30.23 -3.24
N MET A 96 10.77 -31.08 -3.89
CA MET A 96 10.76 -32.51 -3.64
C MET A 96 10.43 -33.29 -4.91
N GLY A 97 10.91 -34.53 -4.96
CA GLY A 97 10.53 -35.51 -5.95
C GLY A 97 9.22 -36.20 -5.59
N ALA A 98 8.30 -36.22 -6.55
CA ALA A 98 7.14 -37.10 -6.54
C ALA A 98 7.27 -38.10 -7.69
N GLN A 99 6.51 -39.19 -7.62
CA GLN A 99 6.50 -40.15 -8.71
C GLN A 99 6.15 -39.45 -10.04
N TRP A 100 7.07 -39.54 -11.01
CA TRP A 100 6.97 -38.94 -12.35
C TRP A 100 7.03 -37.41 -12.42
N GLN A 101 7.33 -36.70 -11.31
CA GLN A 101 7.27 -35.24 -11.27
C GLN A 101 8.27 -34.62 -10.29
N MET A 102 8.63 -33.36 -10.50
CA MET A 102 9.33 -32.53 -9.52
C MET A 102 8.44 -31.38 -9.09
N TRP A 103 8.39 -31.15 -7.79
CA TRP A 103 7.47 -30.20 -7.21
C TRP A 103 8.25 -29.08 -6.55
N ASP A 104 7.94 -27.85 -6.97
CA ASP A 104 8.30 -26.65 -6.23
C ASP A 104 7.21 -26.43 -5.18
N VAL A 105 7.61 -26.17 -3.94
CA VAL A 105 6.69 -25.93 -2.83
C VAL A 105 7.06 -24.66 -2.11
N PHE A 106 6.04 -23.86 -1.85
CA PHE A 106 6.21 -22.57 -1.24
C PHE A 106 5.43 -22.51 0.08
N PHE A 107 6.09 -21.99 1.10
CA PHE A 107 5.49 -21.69 2.39
C PHE A 107 5.66 -20.20 2.68
N GLY A 108 4.56 -19.49 2.92
CA GLY A 108 4.55 -18.04 2.96
C GLY A 108 3.91 -17.45 4.21
N LEU A 109 4.54 -16.41 4.76
CA LEU A 109 3.95 -15.52 5.77
C LEU A 109 3.70 -14.15 5.17
N ASN A 110 2.51 -13.62 5.34
CA ASN A 110 2.14 -12.33 4.75
C ASN A 110 1.67 -11.38 5.85
N GLY A 111 2.01 -10.09 5.73
CA GLY A 111 1.45 -9.06 6.58
C GLY A 111 -0.04 -8.91 6.35
N SER A 112 -0.85 -9.03 7.41
CA SER A 112 -2.26 -8.64 7.38
C SER A 112 -2.41 -7.18 7.80
N LEU A 113 -3.25 -6.46 7.08
CA LEU A 113 -3.45 -5.03 7.27
C LEU A 113 -4.77 -4.77 7.99
N LYS A 114 -4.77 -3.76 8.87
CA LYS A 114 -5.98 -3.33 9.56
C LYS A 114 -7.01 -2.73 8.58
N ASN A 115 -8.28 -2.97 8.84
CA ASN A 115 -9.39 -2.26 8.22
C ASN A 115 -9.49 -0.87 8.87
N LEU A 116 -9.54 0.18 8.05
CA LEU A 116 -9.63 1.56 8.55
C LEU A 116 -11.10 2.01 8.61
N ASP A 117 -11.55 2.50 9.77
CA ASP A 117 -12.83 3.21 9.90
C ASP A 117 -12.63 4.69 9.60
N TYR A 118 -12.91 5.10 8.36
CA TYR A 118 -12.67 6.45 7.84
C TYR A 118 -13.59 7.55 8.42
N ASN A 119 -14.57 7.19 9.27
CA ASN A 119 -15.47 8.16 9.88
C ASN A 119 -14.89 8.83 11.12
N LYS A 120 -13.81 8.28 11.69
CA LYS A 120 -13.14 8.82 12.87
C LYS A 120 -12.20 9.97 12.49
N SER A 121 -12.29 11.09 13.20
CA SER A 121 -11.46 12.28 12.96
C SER A 121 -10.09 12.20 13.64
N ASP A 122 -9.90 11.30 14.59
CA ASP A 122 -8.69 11.12 15.40
C ASP A 122 -7.77 9.99 14.90
N LEU A 123 -7.93 9.58 13.64
CA LEU A 123 -7.09 8.54 13.05
C LEU A 123 -5.64 9.02 12.92
N PRO A 124 -4.65 8.20 13.30
CA PRO A 124 -3.26 8.53 13.04
C PRO A 124 -3.02 8.71 11.54
N LEU A 125 -2.35 9.82 11.15
CA LEU A 125 -2.07 10.13 9.74
C LEU A 125 -1.32 9.00 9.03
N SER A 126 -0.45 8.28 9.73
CA SER A 126 0.24 7.11 9.20
C SER A 126 -0.73 6.02 8.73
N GLU A 127 -1.84 5.79 9.44
CA GLU A 127 -2.85 4.81 9.05
C GLU A 127 -3.66 5.29 7.84
N VAL A 128 -4.01 6.58 7.79
CA VAL A 128 -4.70 7.19 6.65
C VAL A 128 -3.86 7.12 5.37
N ARG A 129 -2.57 7.48 5.46
CA ARG A 129 -1.60 7.38 4.34
C ARG A 129 -1.52 5.96 3.81
N ASN A 130 -1.29 5.03 4.72
CA ASN A 130 -1.18 3.60 4.43
C ASN A 130 -2.43 3.07 3.72
N TYR A 131 -3.61 3.44 4.19
CA TYR A 131 -4.88 3.07 3.59
C TYR A 131 -5.07 3.65 2.19
N LEU A 132 -4.82 4.95 2.00
CA LEU A 132 -5.03 5.65 0.72
C LEU A 132 -4.04 5.24 -0.37
N VAL A 133 -2.83 4.85 -0.01
CA VAL A 133 -1.89 4.23 -0.96
C VAL A 133 -2.48 2.97 -1.61
N ARG A 134 -3.36 2.27 -0.90
CA ARG A 134 -3.94 0.99 -1.34
C ARG A 134 -5.32 1.16 -1.96
N ASN A 135 -6.08 2.14 -1.48
CA ASN A 135 -7.49 2.33 -1.78
C ASN A 135 -7.76 3.80 -2.14
N TYR A 136 -7.03 4.33 -3.12
CA TYR A 136 -7.05 5.76 -3.41
C TYR A 136 -8.40 6.28 -3.91
N GLU A 137 -9.26 5.39 -4.42
CA GLU A 137 -10.66 5.68 -4.73
C GLU A 137 -11.45 6.19 -3.52
N ASN A 138 -11.08 5.76 -2.30
CA ASN A 138 -11.75 6.16 -1.05
C ASN A 138 -11.28 7.50 -0.49
N ARG A 139 -10.39 8.23 -1.18
CA ARG A 139 -9.99 9.61 -0.82
C ARG A 139 -11.16 10.58 -0.66
N PHE A 140 -12.30 10.30 -1.29
CA PHE A 140 -13.51 11.10 -1.15
C PHE A 140 -14.35 10.77 0.10
N ASN A 141 -13.93 9.80 0.90
CA ASN A 141 -14.61 9.41 2.14
C ASN A 141 -13.82 9.86 3.37
N VAL A 142 -12.53 10.16 3.23
CA VAL A 142 -11.69 10.70 4.30
C VAL A 142 -12.20 12.06 4.75
N ASN A 143 -12.13 12.35 6.04
CA ASN A 143 -12.49 13.66 6.59
C ASN A 143 -11.71 14.79 5.86
N PRO A 144 -12.35 15.90 5.46
CA PRO A 144 -11.66 17.01 4.79
C PRO A 144 -10.42 17.51 5.53
N ARG A 145 -10.50 17.64 6.87
CA ARG A 145 -9.38 18.09 7.70
C ARG A 145 -8.23 17.09 7.69
N LEU A 146 -8.53 15.80 7.82
CA LEU A 146 -7.51 14.75 7.70
C LEU A 146 -6.86 14.75 6.31
N PHE A 147 -7.58 15.15 5.26
CA PHE A 147 -7.03 15.27 3.92
C PHE A 147 -6.11 16.49 3.79
N GLU A 148 -6.43 17.63 4.42
CA GLU A 148 -5.53 18.79 4.54
C GLU A 148 -4.23 18.42 5.28
N GLU A 149 -4.37 17.73 6.42
CA GLU A 149 -3.23 17.25 7.22
C GLU A 149 -2.38 16.22 6.48
N LEU A 150 -3.01 15.34 5.70
CA LEU A 150 -2.33 14.40 4.81
C LEU A 150 -1.48 15.13 3.77
N VAL A 151 -2.02 16.17 3.13
CA VAL A 151 -1.25 16.99 2.17
C VAL A 151 -0.05 17.61 2.86
N ALA A 152 -0.24 18.26 4.01
CA ALA A 152 0.86 18.84 4.76
C ALA A 152 1.93 17.80 5.11
N ASP A 153 1.53 16.62 5.59
CA ASP A 153 2.44 15.54 5.96
C ASP A 153 3.23 14.98 4.77
N VAL A 154 2.61 14.87 3.58
CA VAL A 154 3.32 14.48 2.34
C VAL A 154 4.40 15.50 1.98
N TYR A 155 4.10 16.79 2.06
CA TYR A 155 5.10 17.83 1.76
C TYR A 155 6.20 17.93 2.82
N ARG A 156 5.94 17.54 4.08
CA ARG A 156 7.02 17.39 5.09
C ARG A 156 8.05 16.35 4.67
N ASP A 157 7.61 15.22 4.12
CA ASP A 157 8.53 14.18 3.62
C ASP A 157 9.37 14.70 2.44
N PHE A 158 8.91 15.70 1.69
CA PHE A 158 9.67 16.40 0.64
C PHE A 158 10.56 17.55 1.15
N GLY A 159 10.70 17.66 2.48
CA GLY A 159 11.58 18.62 3.14
C GLY A 159 11.00 20.02 3.32
N TYR A 160 9.67 20.19 3.24
CA TYR A 160 9.01 21.44 3.62
C TYR A 160 8.68 21.46 5.12
N GLN A 161 8.76 22.62 5.74
CA GLN A 161 7.98 22.87 6.97
C GLN A 161 6.53 23.10 6.55
N ALA A 162 5.59 22.32 7.09
CA ALA A 162 4.17 22.39 6.71
C ALA A 162 3.28 22.60 7.93
N ILE A 163 2.49 23.67 7.89
CA ILE A 163 1.58 24.09 8.96
C ILE A 163 0.15 24.08 8.41
N CYS A 164 -0.74 23.30 9.02
CA CYS A 164 -2.17 23.36 8.73
C CYS A 164 -2.79 24.54 9.46
N THR A 165 -3.52 25.39 8.74
CA THR A 165 -4.18 26.57 9.32
C THR A 165 -5.46 26.16 10.06
N GLY A 166 -5.87 26.90 11.08
CA GLY A 166 -7.17 26.69 11.74
C GLY A 166 -8.27 27.41 10.96
N TYR A 167 -9.40 26.75 10.68
CA TYR A 167 -10.56 27.36 10.03
C TYR A 167 -10.97 28.67 10.72
N SER A 168 -10.71 29.82 10.08
CA SER A 168 -11.64 30.97 10.01
C SER A 168 -11.04 32.27 9.45
N ASN A 169 -9.71 32.51 9.55
CA ASN A 169 -9.16 33.84 9.26
C ASN A 169 -8.26 33.95 8.02
N ASP A 170 -7.79 32.84 7.44
CA ASP A 170 -6.79 32.88 6.36
C ASP A 170 -7.42 32.90 4.93
N GLY A 171 -8.74 33.07 4.83
CA GLY A 171 -9.45 33.37 3.57
C GLY A 171 -9.56 32.23 2.56
N GLY A 172 -9.01 31.04 2.85
CA GLY A 172 -9.01 29.89 1.94
C GLY A 172 -7.65 29.20 1.78
N ILE A 173 -6.65 29.58 2.58
CA ILE A 173 -5.39 28.82 2.74
C ILE A 173 -5.60 27.77 3.82
N ASP A 174 -5.39 26.50 3.47
CA ASP A 174 -5.56 25.34 4.36
C ASP A 174 -4.20 24.85 4.91
N VAL A 175 -3.13 25.03 4.12
CA VAL A 175 -1.75 24.66 4.49
C VAL A 175 -0.78 25.76 4.07
N ILE A 176 0.20 26.04 4.91
CA ILE A 176 1.34 26.91 4.59
C ILE A 176 2.58 26.03 4.50
N LEU A 177 3.28 26.09 3.37
CA LEU A 177 4.55 25.39 3.17
C LEU A 177 5.70 26.40 3.17
N VAL A 178 6.76 26.09 3.91
CA VAL A 178 7.99 26.88 3.97
C VAL A 178 9.18 26.00 3.64
N LYS A 179 10.01 26.44 2.69
CA LYS A 179 11.29 25.81 2.37
C LYS A 179 12.27 26.88 1.93
N ASP A 180 13.36 27.01 2.67
CA ASP A 180 14.32 28.10 2.50
C ASP A 180 13.61 29.47 2.49
N ASP A 181 13.82 30.32 1.48
CA ASP A 181 13.17 31.63 1.35
C ASP A 181 11.79 31.58 0.67
N LEU A 182 11.28 30.39 0.34
CA LEU A 182 10.00 30.20 -0.33
C LEU A 182 8.89 29.90 0.69
N THR A 183 7.83 30.72 0.66
CA THR A 183 6.57 30.47 1.36
C THR A 183 5.44 30.29 0.36
N VAL A 184 4.73 29.16 0.45
CA VAL A 184 3.64 28.79 -0.46
C VAL A 184 2.34 28.67 0.33
N GLY A 185 1.33 29.44 -0.07
CA GLY A 185 -0.03 29.27 0.42
C GLY A 185 -0.75 28.17 -0.35
N VAL A 186 -1.27 27.17 0.34
CA VAL A 186 -1.89 25.98 -0.27
C VAL A 186 -3.37 25.93 0.08
N GLN A 187 -4.21 25.79 -0.94
CA GLN A 187 -5.61 25.39 -0.77
C GLN A 187 -5.78 23.91 -1.13
N VAL A 188 -6.50 23.19 -0.29
CA VAL A 188 -6.77 21.77 -0.43
C VAL A 188 -8.27 21.55 -0.57
N LYS A 189 -8.69 20.87 -1.65
CA LYS A 189 -10.10 20.56 -1.88
C LYS A 189 -10.34 19.07 -2.12
N ARG A 190 -10.97 18.44 -1.14
CA ARG A 190 -11.49 17.08 -1.25
C ARG A 190 -12.89 17.07 -1.88
N SER A 191 -12.97 17.25 -3.20
CA SER A 191 -14.24 17.27 -3.97
C SER A 191 -14.22 16.22 -5.07
N LYS A 192 -15.39 15.62 -5.38
CA LYS A 192 -15.56 14.77 -6.59
C LYS A 192 -15.70 15.60 -7.87
N ASN A 193 -16.21 16.82 -7.76
CA ASN A 193 -16.40 17.72 -8.89
C ASN A 193 -15.09 18.39 -9.28
N LYS A 194 -14.94 18.71 -10.57
CA LYS A 194 -13.80 19.49 -11.04
C LYS A 194 -13.77 20.88 -10.41
N ILE A 195 -12.58 21.34 -10.06
CA ILE A 195 -12.37 22.67 -9.49
C ILE A 195 -12.63 23.73 -10.56
N LYS A 196 -13.44 24.72 -10.19
CA LYS A 196 -13.85 25.83 -11.05
C LYS A 196 -12.90 27.02 -10.93
N LEU A 197 -12.90 27.88 -11.95
CA LEU A 197 -12.09 29.09 -11.97
C LEU A 197 -12.38 30.05 -10.80
N GLU A 198 -13.63 30.11 -10.33
CA GLU A 198 -14.01 30.91 -9.15
C GLU A 198 -13.22 30.52 -7.89
N GLN A 199 -12.94 29.23 -7.71
CA GLN A 199 -12.23 28.71 -6.55
C GLN A 199 -10.75 29.10 -6.61
N LEU A 200 -10.12 29.00 -7.79
CA LEU A 200 -8.75 29.46 -8.00
C LEU A 200 -8.62 30.97 -7.75
N ARG A 201 -9.60 31.77 -8.17
CA ARG A 201 -9.62 33.22 -7.91
C ARG A 201 -9.74 33.53 -6.42
N SER A 202 -10.48 32.72 -5.67
CA SER A 202 -10.55 32.83 -4.20
C SER A 202 -9.19 32.58 -3.54
N LEU A 203 -8.47 31.53 -3.98
CA LEU A 203 -7.10 31.27 -3.54
C LEU A 203 -6.20 32.46 -3.85
N LEU A 204 -6.25 32.96 -5.09
CA LEU A 204 -5.44 34.10 -5.52
C LEU A 204 -5.66 35.35 -4.63
N GLY A 205 -6.92 35.67 -4.29
CA GLY A 205 -7.22 36.75 -3.35
C GLY A 205 -6.59 36.52 -1.98
N SER A 206 -6.65 35.28 -1.47
CA SER A 206 -6.06 34.90 -0.18
C SER A 206 -4.53 35.03 -0.19
N LEU A 207 -3.87 34.63 -1.28
CA LEU A 207 -2.42 34.78 -1.44
C LEU A 207 -2.00 36.24 -1.40
N MET A 208 -2.73 37.13 -2.09
CA MET A 208 -2.45 38.56 -2.10
C MET A 208 -2.64 39.21 -0.71
N ILE A 209 -3.74 38.88 -0.03
CA ILE A 209 -4.04 39.43 1.31
C ILE A 209 -2.95 39.05 2.31
N ASN A 210 -2.45 37.82 2.23
CA ASN A 210 -1.43 37.29 3.15
C ASN A 210 0.02 37.50 2.68
N GLY A 211 0.24 38.13 1.52
CA GLY A 211 1.58 38.41 0.99
C GLY A 211 2.37 37.17 0.54
N TYR A 212 1.70 36.06 0.22
CA TYR A 212 2.36 34.85 -0.27
C TYR A 212 2.80 35.01 -1.74
N LYS A 213 4.08 34.72 -2.02
CA LYS A 213 4.68 34.89 -3.36
C LYS A 213 4.34 33.76 -4.33
N ALA A 214 3.91 32.61 -3.82
CA ALA A 214 3.55 31.43 -4.59
C ALA A 214 2.32 30.75 -4.01
N GLY A 215 1.57 30.07 -4.88
CA GLY A 215 0.37 29.33 -4.50
C GLY A 215 0.41 27.88 -4.94
N MET A 216 -0.37 27.05 -4.26
CA MET A 216 -0.65 25.69 -4.71
C MET A 216 -2.12 25.36 -4.48
N PHE A 217 -2.74 24.72 -5.46
CA PHE A 217 -4.08 24.17 -5.32
C PHE A 217 -4.02 22.66 -5.45
N VAL A 218 -4.28 21.95 -4.35
CA VAL A 218 -4.37 20.49 -4.32
C VAL A 218 -5.84 20.09 -4.34
N CYS A 219 -6.24 19.20 -5.25
CA CYS A 219 -7.60 18.66 -5.25
C CYS A 219 -7.63 17.14 -5.39
N ALA A 220 -8.65 16.50 -4.80
CA ALA A 220 -8.85 15.05 -4.92
C ALA A 220 -9.41 14.63 -6.30
N SER A 221 -9.95 15.56 -7.07
CA SER A 221 -10.50 15.35 -8.41
C SER A 221 -9.55 15.86 -9.49
N ASP A 222 -9.95 16.90 -10.22
CA ASP A 222 -9.25 17.49 -11.35
C ASP A 222 -9.72 18.95 -11.53
N PHE A 223 -9.11 19.68 -12.46
CA PHE A 223 -9.42 21.09 -12.73
C PHE A 223 -10.19 21.25 -14.04
N GLN A 224 -11.03 22.29 -14.14
CA GLN A 224 -11.60 22.71 -15.42
C GLN A 224 -10.51 23.30 -16.33
N ARG A 225 -10.66 23.19 -17.65
CA ARG A 225 -9.66 23.69 -18.62
C ARG A 225 -9.30 25.17 -18.42
N GLY A 226 -10.28 26.00 -18.06
CA GLY A 226 -10.07 27.44 -17.84
C GLY A 226 -9.28 27.80 -16.58
N VAL A 227 -8.99 26.84 -15.70
CA VAL A 227 -8.20 27.05 -14.47
C VAL A 227 -6.71 27.12 -14.79
N TYR A 228 -6.22 26.28 -15.71
CA TYR A 228 -4.79 26.13 -16.00
C TYR A 228 -4.13 27.44 -16.46
N THR A 229 -4.76 28.17 -17.39
CA THR A 229 -4.22 29.45 -17.90
C THR A 229 -4.11 30.54 -16.83
N THR A 230 -5.05 30.55 -15.88
CA THR A 230 -5.00 31.51 -14.76
C THR A 230 -3.95 31.11 -13.75
N ALA A 231 -3.83 29.81 -13.44
CA ALA A 231 -2.86 29.30 -12.48
C ALA A 231 -1.41 29.60 -12.93
N GLU A 232 -1.11 29.34 -14.21
CA GLU A 232 0.20 29.63 -14.81
C GLU A 232 0.56 31.12 -14.71
N ARG A 233 -0.39 32.02 -15.01
CA ARG A 233 -0.18 33.47 -14.96
C ARG A 233 0.19 33.98 -13.56
N PHE A 234 -0.30 33.34 -12.51
CA PHE A 234 -0.12 33.79 -11.12
C PHE A 234 0.80 32.87 -10.31
N SER A 235 1.60 32.03 -10.98
CA SER A 235 2.53 31.10 -10.30
C SER A 235 1.84 30.23 -9.25
N ILE A 236 0.65 29.72 -9.59
CA ILE A 236 -0.10 28.76 -8.78
C ILE A 236 0.11 27.37 -9.36
N GLU A 237 0.68 26.47 -8.57
CA GLU A 237 0.82 25.07 -8.96
C GLU A 237 -0.51 24.32 -8.78
N LEU A 238 -0.92 23.56 -9.80
CA LEU A 238 -2.12 22.72 -9.75
C LEU A 238 -1.73 21.26 -9.56
N ILE A 239 -2.23 20.67 -8.47
CA ILE A 239 -2.05 19.25 -8.13
C ILE A 239 -3.42 18.58 -8.14
N ASN A 240 -3.69 17.77 -9.16
CA ASN A 240 -4.94 17.00 -9.24
C ASN A 240 -4.84 15.70 -8.44
N GLY A 241 -5.94 14.95 -8.39
CA GLY A 241 -6.02 13.74 -7.58
C GLY A 241 -4.98 12.70 -7.97
N ASN A 242 -4.73 12.48 -9.25
CA ASN A 242 -3.75 11.50 -9.71
C ASN A 242 -2.32 11.96 -9.39
N ARG A 243 -2.00 13.23 -9.63
CA ARG A 243 -0.69 13.78 -9.30
C ARG A 243 -0.41 13.74 -7.79
N PHE A 244 -1.40 14.04 -6.96
CA PHE A 244 -1.26 13.93 -5.51
C PHE A 244 -1.08 12.47 -5.06
N TYR A 245 -1.71 11.51 -5.75
CA TYR A 245 -1.49 10.09 -5.47
C TYR A 245 -0.05 9.66 -5.75
N ASP A 246 0.52 10.12 -6.86
CA ASP A 246 1.90 9.84 -7.20
C ASP A 246 2.86 10.42 -6.14
N GLN A 247 2.63 11.68 -5.73
CA GLN A 247 3.36 12.31 -4.62
C GLN A 247 3.21 11.55 -3.30
N LEU A 248 2.01 11.06 -2.96
CA LEU A 248 1.79 10.25 -1.77
C LEU A 248 2.62 8.96 -1.81
N LYS A 249 2.71 8.29 -2.96
CA LYS A 249 3.54 7.08 -3.13
C LYS A 249 5.02 7.40 -2.98
N GLU A 250 5.50 8.49 -3.59
CA GLU A 250 6.88 8.97 -3.47
C GLU A 250 7.27 9.26 -2.02
N ALA A 251 6.42 10.01 -1.30
CA ALA A 251 6.62 10.33 0.10
C ALA A 251 6.66 9.07 0.98
N GLN A 252 5.86 8.05 0.66
CA GLN A 252 5.90 6.78 1.38
C GLN A 252 7.17 5.98 1.13
N ILE A 253 7.73 6.04 -0.08
CA ILE A 253 9.03 5.40 -0.38
C ILE A 253 10.12 6.03 0.49
N ILE A 254 10.16 7.37 0.58
CA ILE A 254 11.12 8.10 1.44
C ILE A 254 11.00 7.63 2.89
N LYS A 255 9.76 7.50 3.40
CA LYS A 255 9.48 7.11 4.78
C LYS A 255 9.81 5.64 5.07
N ASN A 256 9.43 4.73 4.19
CA ASN A 256 9.58 3.28 4.39
C ASN A 256 11.02 2.79 4.17
N GLN A 257 11.87 3.55 3.46
CA GLN A 257 13.31 3.27 3.39
C GLN A 257 13.98 3.24 4.78
N LEU A 258 13.35 3.85 5.79
CA LEU A 258 13.88 3.93 7.16
C LEU A 258 13.35 2.83 8.10
N SER A 259 12.38 2.00 7.67
CA SER A 259 11.72 1.01 8.54
C SER A 259 12.22 -0.41 8.33
N ASN A 260 12.79 -1.02 9.38
CA ASN A 260 13.14 -2.45 9.41
C ASN A 260 11.95 -3.29 9.88
N ILE A 261 11.72 -4.43 9.24
CA ILE A 261 10.73 -5.41 9.70
C ILE A 261 11.29 -6.14 10.92
N ASN A 262 10.58 -6.09 12.05
CA ASN A 262 10.98 -6.84 13.24
C ASN A 262 10.62 -8.33 13.07
N MET A 263 11.65 -9.16 12.94
CA MET A 263 11.53 -10.59 12.67
C MET A 263 11.31 -11.46 13.92
N SER A 264 11.45 -10.90 15.13
CA SER A 264 11.52 -11.69 16.37
C SER A 264 10.25 -12.47 16.72
N ASN A 265 9.08 -11.99 16.27
CA ASN A 265 7.77 -12.58 16.61
C ASN A 265 7.09 -13.29 15.43
N ILE A 266 7.76 -13.40 14.28
CA ILE A 266 7.16 -13.87 13.03
C ILE A 266 6.83 -15.37 13.04
N LYS A 267 7.57 -16.17 13.83
CA LYS A 267 7.38 -17.64 13.92
C LYS A 267 6.00 -18.10 14.43
N LYS A 268 5.19 -17.20 15.01
CA LYS A 268 3.85 -17.51 15.54
C LYS A 268 2.71 -17.17 14.57
N LEU A 269 3.03 -16.66 13.38
CA LEU A 269 2.04 -16.23 12.40
C LEU A 269 1.53 -17.40 11.55
N TYR A 270 0.28 -17.29 11.09
CA TYR A 270 -0.30 -18.25 10.14
C TYR A 270 0.42 -18.16 8.81
N TYR A 271 0.90 -19.30 8.31
CA TYR A 271 1.51 -19.41 6.98
C TYR A 271 0.62 -20.18 6.01
N ASP A 272 0.58 -19.70 4.77
CA ASP A 272 -0.12 -20.34 3.66
C ASP A 272 0.87 -21.13 2.80
N ASP A 273 0.39 -22.10 2.04
CA ASP A 273 1.20 -22.94 1.15
C ASP A 273 0.65 -22.99 -0.26
N CYS A 274 1.54 -23.10 -1.24
CA CYS A 274 1.17 -23.44 -2.60
C CYS A 274 2.12 -24.46 -3.23
N TYR A 275 1.57 -25.26 -4.15
CA TYR A 275 2.25 -26.37 -4.81
C TYR A 275 2.21 -26.20 -6.34
N PRO A 276 3.13 -25.44 -6.94
CA PRO A 276 3.32 -25.47 -8.38
C PRO A 276 3.94 -26.81 -8.81
N MET A 277 3.26 -27.47 -9.75
CA MET A 277 3.77 -28.63 -10.45
C MET A 277 4.68 -28.15 -11.60
N ASN A 278 5.96 -28.51 -11.55
CA ASN A 278 6.83 -28.39 -12.72
C ASN A 278 6.84 -29.72 -13.45
N SER A 279 6.24 -29.77 -14.64
CA SER A 279 6.52 -30.82 -15.62
C SER A 279 7.80 -30.45 -16.37
N LEU A 280 8.91 -31.09 -16.02
CA LEU A 280 10.01 -31.29 -16.96
C LEU A 280 9.77 -32.61 -17.70
#